data_AF-A0A7X9CD63-F1
#
_entry.id   AF-A0A7X9CD63-F1
#
_cell.length_a   1.000
_cell.length_b   1.000
_cell.length_c   1.000
_cell.angle_alpha   90.00
_cell.angle_beta   90.00
_cell.angle_gamma   90.00
#
_symmetry.space_group_name_H-M   'P 1'
#
loop_
_entity.id
_entity.type
_entity.pdbx_description
1 polymer ?
#
loop_
_entity_poly.entity_id
_entity_poly.type
_entity_poly.pdbx_seq_one_letter_code
_entity_poly.pdbx_strand_id
1 'polypeptide(L)' 'MKNKLEKISNYIFYTGVIVAVYGLYKSFISTRGLPPGVCPIEDNRPKIYLALVLLLASVIISFINDKKYK' A
#
# COMPACT_ATOMS: atom_id res chain seq x y z
N MET A 1 -18.70 -15.19 9.62
CA MET A 1 -18.12 -13.82 9.50
C MET A 1 -16.61 -13.83 9.23
N LYS A 2 -15.82 -14.72 9.86
CA LYS A 2 -14.36 -14.91 9.64
C LYS A 2 -13.96 -14.83 8.15
N ASN A 3 -14.55 -15.67 7.32
CA ASN A 3 -14.23 -15.76 5.89
C ASN A 3 -14.56 -14.48 5.09
N LYS A 4 -15.47 -13.63 5.57
CA LYS A 4 -15.81 -12.35 4.91
C LYS A 4 -14.78 -11.28 5.25
N LEU A 5 -14.39 -11.16 6.52
CA LEU A 5 -13.35 -10.21 6.95
C LEU A 5 -11.98 -10.57 6.37
N GLU A 6 -11.67 -11.86 6.28
CA GLU A 6 -10.45 -12.36 5.65
C GLU A 6 -10.40 -12.01 4.16
N LYS A 7 -11.50 -12.24 3.41
CA LYS A 7 -11.61 -11.80 2.02
C LYS A 7 -11.42 -10.29 1.88
N ILE A 8 -12.04 -9.49 2.75
CA ILE A 8 -11.90 -8.03 2.75
C ILE A 8 -10.44 -7.63 2.99
N SER A 9 -9.78 -8.21 4.01
CA SER A 9 -8.37 -7.95 4.29
C SER A 9 -7.49 -8.27 3.09
N ASN A 10 -7.71 -9.42 2.42
CA ASN A 10 -6.95 -9.80 1.23
C ASN A 10 -7.17 -8.83 0.06
N TYR A 11 -8.40 -8.38 -0.19
CA TYR A 11 -8.64 -7.36 -1.22
C TYR A 11 -7.93 -6.04 -0.90
N ILE A 12 -7.97 -5.58 0.35
CA ILE A 12 -7.26 -4.38 0.81
C ILE A 12 -5.74 -4.56 0.67
N PHE A 13 -5.22 -5.74 0.99
CA PHE A 13 -3.81 -6.07 0.82
C PHE A 13 -3.39 -6.00 -0.65
N TYR A 14 -4.09 -6.71 -1.55
CA TYR A 14 -3.74 -6.72 -2.98
C TYR A 14 -3.85 -5.33 -3.60
N THR A 15 -4.89 -4.56 -3.26
CA THR A 15 -5.01 -3.17 -3.71
C THR A 15 -3.87 -2.31 -3.16
N GLY A 16 -3.50 -2.46 -1.89
CA GLY A 16 -2.34 -1.80 -1.29
C GLY A 16 -1.03 -2.11 -2.03
N VAL A 17 -0.78 -3.39 -2.36
CA VAL A 17 0.40 -3.81 -3.13
C VAL A 17 0.40 -3.19 -4.53
N ILE A 18 -0.73 -3.22 -5.24
CA ILE A 18 -0.84 -2.62 -6.58
C ILE A 18 -0.54 -1.12 -6.53
N VAL A 19 -1.11 -0.39 -5.57
CA VAL A 19 -0.88 1.05 -5.40
C VAL A 19 0.60 1.32 -5.02
N ALA A 20 1.20 0.48 -4.17
CA ALA A 20 2.61 0.59 -3.79
C ALA A 20 3.51 0.47 -5.03
N VAL A 21 3.33 -0.61 -5.80
CA VAL A 21 4.09 -0.88 -7.02
C VAL A 21 3.91 0.26 -8.02
N TYR A 22 2.68 0.74 -8.22
CA TYR A 22 2.40 1.86 -9.12
C TYR A 22 3.06 3.17 -8.66
N GLY A 23 2.97 3.50 -7.37
CA GLY A 23 3.59 4.68 -6.78
C GLY A 23 5.11 4.67 -6.91
N LEU A 24 5.73 3.53 -6.62
CA LEU A 24 7.18 3.33 -6.77
C LEU A 24 7.60 3.40 -8.24
N TYR A 25 6.87 2.74 -9.14
CA TYR A 25 7.13 2.78 -10.57
C TYR A 25 7.08 4.21 -11.14
N LYS A 26 6.04 4.97 -10.78
CA LYS A 26 5.92 6.38 -11.18
C LYS A 26 7.05 7.23 -10.61
N SER A 27 7.42 7.01 -9.35
CA SER A 27 8.57 7.71 -8.73
C SER A 27 9.85 7.42 -9.49
N PHE A 28 10.09 6.16 -9.83
CA PHE A 28 11.29 5.71 -10.54
C PHE A 28 11.39 6.25 -11.97
N ILE A 29 10.28 6.30 -12.70
CA ILE A 29 10.23 6.91 -14.05
C ILE A 29 10.50 8.41 -13.97
N SER A 30 9.95 9.09 -12.96
CA SER A 30 10.15 10.54 -12.78
C SER A 30 11.65 10.87 -12.61
N THR A 31 12.41 10.00 -11.94
CA THR A 31 13.85 10.14 -11.71
C THR A 31 14.69 10.27 -12.98
N ARG A 32 14.24 9.75 -14.13
CA ARG A 32 15.07 9.59 -15.34
C ARG A 32 15.43 10.90 -16.05
N GLY A 33 14.77 12.02 -15.72
CA GLY A 33 15.04 13.33 -16.33
C GLY A 33 15.39 14.43 -15.32
N LEU A 34 15.63 14.04 -14.07
CA LEU A 34 15.75 14.98 -12.96
C LEU A 34 17.23 15.29 -12.68
N PRO A 35 17.59 16.56 -12.41
CA PRO A 35 18.96 16.96 -12.06
C PRO A 35 19.40 16.31 -10.74
N PRO A 36 20.71 16.20 -10.49
CA PRO A 36 21.21 15.64 -9.23
C PRO A 36 20.72 16.46 -8.04
N GLY A 37 20.30 15.77 -6.96
CA GLY A 37 19.89 16.41 -5.70
C GLY A 37 18.39 16.60 -5.50
N VAL A 38 17.55 16.24 -6.46
CA VAL A 38 16.08 16.24 -6.30
C VAL A 38 15.55 14.86 -5.90
N CYS A 39 14.50 14.83 -5.06
CA CYS A 39 13.86 13.60 -4.59
C CYS A 39 12.60 13.28 -5.41
N PRO A 40 12.63 12.34 -6.37
CA PRO A 40 11.52 12.03 -7.29
C PRO A 40 10.27 11.46 -6.60
N ILE A 41 10.40 11.12 -5.33
CA ILE A 41 9.34 10.54 -4.52
C ILE A 41 8.35 11.59 -4.02
N GLU A 42 8.73 12.87 -3.97
CA GLU A 42 7.89 13.94 -3.43
C GLU A 42 6.55 14.08 -4.16
N ASP A 43 6.57 14.06 -5.49
CA ASP A 43 5.35 14.15 -6.31
C ASP A 43 4.44 12.92 -6.19
N ASN A 44 4.99 11.79 -5.74
CA ASN A 44 4.28 10.53 -5.63
C ASN A 44 4.00 10.12 -4.17
N ARG A 45 4.40 10.95 -3.19
CA ARG A 45 4.14 10.72 -1.75
C ARG A 45 2.69 10.35 -1.45
N PRO A 46 1.65 11.00 -2.03
CA PRO A 46 0.26 10.63 -1.77
C PRO A 46 -0.05 9.17 -2.12
N LYS A 47 0.50 8.65 -3.22
CA LYS A 47 0.30 7.25 -3.64
C LYS A 47 1.00 6.29 -2.68
N ILE A 48 2.22 6.64 -2.25
CA ILE A 48 2.99 5.87 -1.28
C ILE A 48 2.27 5.84 0.07
N TYR A 49 1.75 6.97 0.57
CA TYR A 49 0.97 7.02 1.80
C TYR A 49 -0.34 6.24 1.70
N LEU A 50 -1.03 6.33 0.56
CA LEU A 50 -2.25 5.55 0.34
C LEU A 50 -1.95 4.04 0.39
N ALA A 51 -0.88 3.60 -0.27
CA ALA A 51 -0.45 2.21 -0.20
C ALA A 51 -0.10 1.78 1.23
N LEU A 52 0.65 2.62 1.96
CA LEU A 52 1.01 2.35 3.36
C LEU A 52 -0.23 2.17 4.24
N VAL A 53 -1.20 3.06 4.12
CA VAL A 53 -2.46 3.01 4.87
C VAL A 53 -3.25 1.74 4.53
N LEU A 54 -3.37 1.39 3.25
CA LEU A 54 -4.06 0.17 2.83
C LEU A 54 -3.37 -1.08 3.39
N LEU A 55 -2.04 -1.16 3.28
CA LEU A 55 -1.28 -2.30 3.81
C LEU A 55 -1.42 -2.41 5.33
N LEU A 56 -1.25 -1.32 6.08
CA LEU A 56 -1.45 -1.32 7.53
C LEU A 56 -2.88 -1.71 7.91
N ALA A 57 -3.89 -1.18 7.23
CA ALA A 57 -5.28 -1.55 7.46
C ALA A 57 -5.52 -3.04 7.21
N SER A 58 -4.94 -3.61 6.14
CA SER A 58 -5.07 -5.04 5.86
C SER A 58 -4.50 -5.91 6.99
N VAL A 59 -3.33 -5.54 7.52
CA VAL A 59 -2.68 -6.24 8.63
C VAL A 59 -3.49 -6.12 9.91
N ILE A 60 -3.97 -4.92 10.24
CA ILE A 60 -4.80 -4.69 11.44
C ILE A 60 -6.09 -5.51 11.36
N ILE A 61 -6.78 -5.52 10.22
CA ILE A 61 -8.01 -6.30 10.04
C ILE A 61 -7.71 -7.79 10.17
N SER A 62 -6.62 -8.28 9.57
CA SER A 62 -6.21 -9.69 9.68
C SER A 62 -5.92 -10.06 11.14
N PHE A 63 -5.16 -9.23 11.85
CA PHE A 63 -4.80 -9.47 13.25
C PHE A 63 -6.03 -9.50 14.17
N ILE A 64 -6.98 -8.57 13.99
CA ILE A 64 -8.24 -8.55 14.74
C ILE A 64 -9.08 -9.79 14.42
N ASN A 65 -9.15 -10.18 13.14
CA ASN A 65 -9.89 -11.37 12.72
C ASN A 65 -9.31 -12.64 13.34
N ASP A 66 -7.98 -12.79 13.34
CA ASP A 66 -7.30 -13.91 13.99
C ASP A 66 -7.53 -13.91 15.50
N LYS A 67 -7.41 -12.77 16.18
CA LYS A 67 -7.65 -12.69 17.63
C LYS A 67 -9.09 -13.03 18.02
N LYS A 68 -10.08 -12.71 17.17
CA LYS A 68 -11.51 -12.95 17.45
C LYS A 68 -11.94 -14.40 17.20
N TYR A 69 -11.22 -15.12 16.34
CA TYR A 69 -11.57 -16.49 15.91
C TYR A 69 -10.47 -17.51 16.24
N LYS A 70 -9.60 -17.17 17.19
CA LYS A 70 -8.68 -18.06 17.90
C LYS A 70 -9.30 -18.40 19.24
#